data_AF-A0A2E1P536-F1
#
_entry.id   AF-A0A2E1P536-F1
#
_cell.length_a   1.000
_cell.length_b   1.000
_cell.length_c   1.000
_cell.angle_alpha   90.00
_cell.angle_beta   90.00
_cell.angle_gamma   90.00
#
_symmetry.space_group_name_H-M   'P 1'
#
loop_
_entity.id
_entity.type
_entity.pdbx_description
1 polymer ?
#
loop_
_entity_poly.entity_id
_entity_poly.type
_entity_poly.pdbx_seq_one_letter_code
_entity_poly.pdbx_strand_id
1 'polypeptide(L)'
;MRTIILFTLTVFVFNSKLNAFPGGYIGLSFLFDFKSKEKGMQVSTGLALPFIGDPGMGPYAFPGLAFGLRHAKSKSFYGYIDIQFVASNAAWIGSGYGIAFKDGNRFIRKKYFLGFLPIGYVIESIQKEVSIKMDNNFKGIYIGAALPIIGNHFFP
;
A
#
# COMPACT_ATOMS: atom_id res chain seq x y z
N MET A 1 -30.91 -2.55 1.91
CA MET A 1 -29.93 -3.04 0.90
C MET A 1 -28.58 -3.27 1.57
N ARG A 2 -28.01 -4.48 1.47
CA ARG A 2 -26.63 -4.77 1.89
C ARG A 2 -25.78 -4.85 0.63
N THR A 3 -24.88 -3.91 0.41
CA THR A 3 -23.94 -3.95 -0.71
C THR A 3 -22.84 -4.95 -0.37
N ILE A 4 -22.79 -6.06 -1.09
CA ILE A 4 -21.68 -7.03 -1.03
C ILE A 4 -20.66 -6.56 -2.06
N ILE A 5 -19.48 -6.12 -1.59
CA ILE A 5 -18.35 -5.78 -2.45
C ILE A 5 -17.50 -7.05 -2.58
N LEU A 6 -17.57 -7.71 -3.73
CA LEU A 6 -16.74 -8.86 -4.07
C LEU A 6 -15.40 -8.36 -4.62
N PHE A 7 -14.31 -8.60 -3.90
CA PHE A 7 -12.95 -8.34 -4.40
C PHE A 7 -12.37 -9.65 -4.94
N THR A 8 -12.25 -9.77 -6.26
CA THR A 8 -11.59 -10.90 -6.90
C THR A 8 -10.09 -10.61 -7.00
N LEU A 9 -9.29 -11.20 -6.10
CA LEU A 9 -7.83 -11.13 -6.17
C LEU A 9 -7.34 -12.12 -7.23
N THR A 10 -6.91 -11.62 -8.38
CA THR A 10 -6.27 -12.46 -9.41
C THR A 10 -4.76 -12.47 -9.14
N VAL A 11 -4.25 -13.57 -8.62
CA VAL A 11 -2.81 -13.77 -8.41
C VAL A 11 -2.23 -14.47 -9.63
N PHE A 12 -1.36 -13.79 -10.38
CA PHE A 12 -0.58 -14.43 -11.43
C PHE A 12 0.58 -15.19 -10.77
N VAL A 13 0.50 -16.51 -10.79
CA VAL A 13 1.61 -17.39 -10.38
C VAL A 13 2.47 -17.66 -11.60
N PHE A 14 3.62 -17.00 -11.68
CA PHE A 14 4.60 -17.26 -12.74
C PHE A 14 5.45 -18.48 -12.36
N ASN A 15 5.53 -19.43 -13.30
CA ASN A 15 6.27 -20.69 -13.18
C ASN A 15 7.77 -20.42 -12.96
N SER A 16 8.40 -21.18 -12.07
CA SER A 16 9.74 -20.97 -11.47
C SER A 16 10.94 -21.27 -12.38
N LYS A 17 10.80 -21.12 -13.70
CA LYS A 17 11.91 -21.31 -14.66
C LYS A 17 12.50 -20.00 -15.22
N LEU A 18 12.22 -18.86 -14.59
CA LEU A 18 12.92 -17.60 -14.86
C LEU A 18 13.92 -17.32 -13.74
N ASN A 19 15.14 -17.84 -13.87
CA ASN A 19 16.27 -17.63 -12.94
C ASN A 19 16.74 -16.15 -12.82
N ALA A 20 15.99 -15.19 -13.36
CA ALA A 20 16.39 -13.79 -13.44
C ALA A 20 15.26 -12.81 -13.08
N PHE A 21 14.17 -13.27 -12.45
CA PHE A 21 13.14 -12.34 -12.00
C PHE A 21 13.53 -11.74 -10.64
N PRO A 22 13.74 -10.42 -10.54
CA PRO A 22 14.00 -9.78 -9.27
C PRO A 22 12.75 -10.00 -8.40
N GLY A 23 12.91 -10.49 -7.18
CA GLY A 23 11.77 -10.97 -6.41
C GLY A 23 10.73 -9.90 -6.08
N GLY A 24 9.71 -10.25 -5.32
CA GLY A 24 8.66 -9.29 -5.02
C GLY A 24 7.74 -9.74 -3.91
N TYR A 25 6.81 -8.85 -3.56
CA TYR A 25 5.91 -9.05 -2.43
C TYR A 25 4.45 -8.76 -2.77
N ILE A 26 3.54 -9.48 -2.12
CA ILE A 26 2.14 -9.07 -1.89
C ILE A 26 2.02 -8.77 -0.40
N GLY A 27 1.51 -7.57 -0.09
CA GLY A 27 1.22 -7.12 1.27
C GLY A 27 -0.27 -7.06 1.51
N LEU A 28 -0.68 -7.44 2.72
CA LEU A 28 -2.01 -7.16 3.26
C LEU A 28 -1.84 -6.35 4.54
N SER A 29 -2.59 -5.26 4.67
CA SER A 29 -2.53 -4.43 5.86
C SER A 29 -3.87 -3.87 6.30
N PHE A 30 -3.94 -3.63 7.61
CA PHE A 30 -5.00 -2.92 8.29
C PHE A 30 -4.44 -1.60 8.77
N LEU A 31 -5.21 -0.53 8.57
CA LEU A 31 -4.81 0.82 8.92
C LEU A 31 -5.81 1.39 9.92
N PHE A 32 -5.33 2.00 11.00
CA PHE A 32 -6.19 2.56 12.05
C PHE A 32 -5.67 3.91 12.56
N ASP A 33 -6.55 4.91 12.59
CA ASP A 33 -6.29 6.18 13.27
C ASP A 33 -7.17 6.26 14.52
N PHE A 34 -6.53 6.22 15.69
CA PHE A 34 -7.20 6.24 17.00
C PHE A 34 -7.95 7.55 17.26
N LYS A 35 -7.48 8.67 16.71
CA LYS A 35 -8.09 9.99 16.93
C LYS A 35 -9.34 10.16 16.08
N SER A 36 -9.26 9.81 14.81
CA SER A 36 -10.39 9.94 13.88
C SER A 36 -11.34 8.74 13.87
N LYS A 37 -10.93 7.62 14.46
CA LYS A 37 -11.58 6.29 14.37
C LYS A 37 -11.70 5.78 12.93
N GLU A 38 -10.90 6.32 12.01
CA GLU A 38 -10.85 5.85 10.64
C GLU A 38 -10.13 4.51 10.55
N LYS A 39 -10.68 3.61 9.73
CA LYS A 39 -10.16 2.25 9.55
C LYS A 39 -9.98 1.98 8.06
N GLY A 40 -8.99 1.19 7.68
CA GLY A 40 -8.81 0.80 6.30
C GLY A 40 -8.17 -0.56 6.15
N MET A 41 -8.31 -1.12 4.95
CA MET A 41 -7.62 -2.31 4.49
C MET A 41 -6.90 -1.98 3.20
N GLN A 42 -5.70 -2.53 3.01
CA GLN A 42 -4.93 -2.33 1.80
C GLN A 42 -4.27 -3.64 1.36
N VAL A 43 -4.33 -3.92 0.07
CA VAL A 43 -3.44 -4.87 -0.61
C VAL A 43 -2.40 -4.08 -1.36
N SER A 44 -1.13 -4.45 -1.24
CA SER A 44 -0.03 -3.85 -1.99
C SER A 44 0.80 -4.90 -2.70
N THR A 45 1.41 -4.50 -3.81
CA THR A 45 2.39 -5.31 -4.52
C THR A 45 3.66 -4.50 -4.72
N GLY A 46 4.80 -5.16 -4.80
CA GLY A 46 6.06 -4.52 -5.14
C GLY A 46 7.00 -5.50 -5.84
N LEU A 47 7.67 -5.02 -6.89
CA LEU A 47 8.71 -5.77 -7.60
C LEU A 47 10.07 -5.20 -7.24
N ALA A 48 11.00 -6.03 -6.82
CA ALA A 48 12.34 -5.59 -6.49
C ALA A 48 13.03 -5.04 -7.75
N LEU A 49 13.80 -3.98 -7.57
CA LEU A 49 14.72 -3.51 -8.60
C LEU A 49 16.06 -4.23 -8.43
N PRO A 50 16.54 -4.98 -9.44
CA PRO A 50 17.73 -5.83 -9.31
C PRO A 50 19.03 -5.04 -9.11
N PHE A 51 19.00 -3.73 -9.33
CA PHE A 51 20.18 -2.84 -9.26
C PHE A 51 20.19 -1.95 -8.00
N ILE A 52 19.22 -2.10 -7.10
CA ILE A 52 19.12 -1.28 -5.88
C ILE A 52 19.10 -2.17 -4.64
N GLY A 53 20.12 -2.01 -3.81
CA GLY A 53 20.34 -2.77 -2.58
C GLY A 53 21.26 -3.97 -2.79
N ASP A 54 22.11 -4.23 -1.81
CA ASP A 54 23.01 -5.38 -1.84
C ASP A 54 22.24 -6.67 -1.48
N PRO A 55 22.48 -7.80 -2.16
CA PRO A 55 22.00 -9.12 -1.73
C PRO A 55 22.33 -9.39 -0.25
N GLY A 56 21.32 -9.68 0.56
CA GLY A 56 21.43 -9.90 2.01
C GLY A 56 21.59 -8.66 2.89
N MET A 57 21.96 -7.49 2.35
CA MET A 57 22.21 -6.28 3.14
C MET A 57 21.29 -5.09 2.87
N GLY A 58 20.54 -5.04 1.76
CA GLY A 58 19.54 -4.00 1.46
C GLY A 58 20.10 -2.55 1.40
N PRO A 59 19.25 -1.51 1.34
CA PRO A 59 17.80 -1.57 1.16
C PRO A 59 17.38 -1.84 -0.29
N TYR A 60 16.48 -2.79 -0.44
CA TYR A 60 15.84 -3.09 -1.71
C TYR A 60 14.78 -2.04 -2.03
N ALA A 61 14.65 -1.71 -3.30
CA ALA A 61 13.61 -0.83 -3.81
C ALA A 61 12.50 -1.62 -4.51
N PHE A 62 11.25 -1.28 -4.20
CA PHE A 62 10.06 -1.93 -4.71
C PHE A 62 9.06 -0.91 -5.26
N PRO A 63 9.14 -0.52 -6.56
CA PRO A 63 8.01 0.06 -7.26
C PRO A 63 6.84 -0.92 -7.29
N GLY A 64 5.64 -0.39 -7.16
CA GLY A 64 4.47 -1.21 -6.88
C GLY A 64 3.14 -0.49 -6.98
N LEU A 65 2.08 -1.25 -6.70
CA LEU A 65 0.72 -0.75 -6.65
C LEU A 65 0.13 -1.00 -5.28
N ALA A 66 -0.81 -0.17 -4.87
CA ALA A 66 -1.65 -0.40 -3.70
C ALA A 66 -3.11 -0.16 -4.04
N PHE A 67 -3.95 -1.07 -3.56
CA PHE A 67 -5.40 -0.99 -3.63
C PHE A 67 -5.92 -1.01 -2.22
N GLY A 68 -6.81 -0.08 -1.88
CA GLY A 68 -7.35 -0.07 -0.54
C GLY A 68 -8.75 0.49 -0.42
N LEU A 69 -9.34 0.19 0.72
CA LEU A 69 -10.65 0.64 1.15
C LEU A 69 -10.48 1.36 2.49
N ARG A 70 -11.09 2.53 2.62
CA ARG A 70 -11.09 3.30 3.86
C ARG A 70 -12.52 3.56 4.32
N HIS A 71 -12.75 3.38 5.60
CA HIS A 71 -13.89 3.87 6.33
C HIS A 71 -13.55 5.24 6.94
N ALA A 72 -14.09 6.31 6.36
CA ALA A 72 -13.85 7.70 6.77
C ALA A 72 -14.70 8.11 7.99
N LYS A 73 -14.32 9.21 8.65
CA LYS A 73 -15.06 9.80 9.80
C LYS A 73 -16.57 9.88 9.61
N SER A 74 -17.05 10.14 8.40
CA SER A 74 -18.48 10.32 8.11
C SER A 74 -19.26 9.00 7.92
N LYS A 75 -18.72 7.85 8.39
CA LYS A 75 -19.29 6.50 8.17
C LYS A 75 -19.43 6.11 6.69
N SER A 76 -18.72 6.81 5.81
CA SER A 76 -18.69 6.54 4.37
C SER A 76 -17.40 5.80 4.02
N PHE A 77 -17.49 4.94 3.00
CA PHE A 77 -16.33 4.25 2.47
C PHE A 77 -15.80 4.98 1.24
N TYR A 78 -14.49 4.93 1.02
CA TYR A 78 -13.88 5.28 -0.26
C TYR A 78 -12.84 4.25 -0.64
N GLY A 79 -12.75 3.95 -1.94
CA GLY A 79 -11.71 3.12 -2.51
C GLY A 79 -10.56 3.97 -3.03
N TYR A 80 -9.36 3.41 -3.11
CA TYR A 80 -8.23 4.08 -3.73
C TYR A 80 -7.30 3.10 -4.44
N ILE A 81 -6.56 3.66 -5.40
CA ILE A 81 -5.44 3.01 -6.07
C ILE A 81 -4.23 3.96 -6.02
N ASP A 82 -3.07 3.44 -5.65
CA ASP A 82 -1.81 4.19 -5.68
C ASP A 82 -0.75 3.44 -6.49
N ILE A 83 0.08 4.21 -7.17
CA ILE A 83 1.44 3.80 -7.49
C ILE A 83 2.29 4.11 -6.26
N GLN A 84 3.05 3.14 -5.77
CA GLN A 84 3.89 3.30 -4.58
C GLN A 84 5.32 2.82 -4.81
N PHE A 85 6.23 3.38 -4.04
CA PHE A 85 7.62 2.97 -3.98
C PHE A 85 7.99 2.68 -2.53
N VAL A 86 8.62 1.53 -2.29
CA VAL A 86 9.06 1.11 -0.95
C VAL A 86 10.55 0.82 -0.97
N ALA A 87 11.28 1.35 0.00
CA ALA A 87 12.64 0.94 0.30
C ALA A 87 12.63 0.11 1.59
N SER A 88 13.26 -1.07 1.60
CA SER A 88 13.27 -1.93 2.79
C SER A 88 14.57 -2.71 3.03
N ASN A 89 14.98 -2.74 4.30
CA ASN A 89 16.03 -3.58 4.89
C ASN A 89 15.70 -3.78 6.38
N ALA A 90 14.78 -4.70 6.72
CA ALA A 90 14.13 -4.87 8.03
C ALA A 90 13.20 -3.72 8.49
N ALA A 91 13.67 -2.48 8.42
CA ALA A 91 12.80 -1.31 8.40
C ALA A 91 12.30 -1.07 6.97
N TRP A 92 11.18 -0.38 6.83
CA TRP A 92 10.63 0.00 5.54
C TRP A 92 10.17 1.46 5.56
N ILE A 93 10.37 2.14 4.43
CA ILE A 93 9.85 3.48 4.16
C ILE A 93 9.31 3.50 2.75
N GLY A 94 8.26 4.27 2.52
CA GLY A 94 7.70 4.40 1.19
C GLY A 94 6.82 5.62 1.02
N SER A 95 6.51 5.87 -0.24
CA SER A 95 5.58 6.89 -0.66
C SER A 95 4.63 6.32 -1.71
N GLY A 96 3.48 6.97 -1.86
CA GLY A 96 2.48 6.60 -2.86
C GLY A 96 1.77 7.82 -3.41
N TYR A 97 1.45 7.76 -4.69
CA TYR A 97 0.65 8.75 -5.40
C TYR A 97 -0.46 8.04 -6.16
N GLY A 98 -1.68 8.53 -6.01
CA GLY A 98 -2.84 7.79 -6.44
C GLY A 98 -4.11 8.61 -6.56
N ILE A 99 -5.20 7.88 -6.74
CA ILE A 99 -6.55 8.42 -6.88
C ILE A 99 -7.45 7.70 -5.88
N ALA A 100 -8.23 8.49 -5.13
CA ALA A 100 -9.32 8.03 -4.30
C ALA A 100 -10.67 8.31 -4.98
N PHE A 101 -11.60 7.38 -4.82
CA PHE A 101 -12.94 7.42 -5.39
C PHE A 101 -13.96 7.44 -4.26
N LYS A 102 -14.71 8.53 -4.17
CA LYS A 102 -15.73 8.73 -3.14
C LYS A 102 -16.95 9.45 -3.72
N ASP A 103 -18.13 8.90 -3.52
CA ASP A 103 -19.41 9.51 -3.92
C ASP A 103 -19.40 9.99 -5.39
N GLY A 104 -18.89 9.15 -6.31
CA GLY A 104 -18.76 9.46 -7.74
C GLY A 104 -17.65 10.46 -8.12
N ASN A 105 -16.97 11.05 -7.13
CA ASN A 105 -15.90 12.02 -7.34
C ASN A 105 -14.52 11.37 -7.25
N ARG A 106 -13.56 11.96 -7.97
CA ARG A 106 -12.14 11.59 -7.95
C ARG A 106 -11.34 12.61 -7.12
N PHE A 107 -10.37 12.10 -6.38
CA PHE A 107 -9.50 12.89 -5.54
C PHE A 107 -8.07 12.42 -5.69
N ILE A 108 -7.13 13.35 -5.77
CA ILE A 108 -5.70 13.04 -5.74
C ILE A 108 -5.35 12.58 -4.32
N ARG A 109 -4.60 11.49 -4.23
CA ARG A 109 -4.12 10.95 -2.95
C ARG A 109 -2.61 10.92 -2.93
N LYS A 110 -2.04 11.38 -1.83
CA LYS A 110 -0.61 11.28 -1.50
C LYS A 110 -0.45 10.49 -0.21
N LYS A 111 0.53 9.60 -0.16
CA LYS A 111 0.78 8.71 0.97
C LYS A 111 2.27 8.69 1.28
N TYR A 112 2.61 8.73 2.56
CA TYR A 112 3.95 8.46 3.08
C TYR A 112 3.83 7.50 4.24
N PHE A 113 4.73 6.53 4.32
CA PHE A 113 4.67 5.51 5.35
C PHE A 113 6.06 5.03 5.71
N LEU A 114 6.22 4.62 6.97
CA LEU A 114 7.43 4.00 7.47
C LEU A 114 7.08 2.98 8.55
N GLY A 115 7.95 2.02 8.79
CA GLY A 115 7.70 1.00 9.80
C GLY A 115 8.85 0.04 9.98
N PHE A 116 8.64 -0.91 10.87
CA PHE A 116 9.58 -1.96 11.22
C PHE A 116 8.77 -3.22 11.52
N LEU A 117 9.13 -4.34 10.87
CA LEU A 117 8.35 -5.58 10.95
C LEU A 117 6.87 -5.32 10.58
N PRO A 118 5.81 -5.92 11.19
CA PRO A 118 4.46 -5.72 10.66
C PRO A 118 3.87 -4.36 11.02
N ILE A 119 4.52 -3.55 11.86
CA ILE A 119 3.97 -2.31 12.39
C ILE A 119 4.62 -1.11 11.70
N GLY A 120 3.82 -0.10 11.40
CA GLY A 120 4.32 1.18 10.95
C GLY A 120 3.33 2.31 11.17
N TYR A 121 3.68 3.45 10.59
CA TYR A 121 2.90 4.66 10.62
C TYR A 121 2.71 5.18 9.21
N VAL A 122 1.51 5.70 8.94
CA VAL A 122 1.13 6.21 7.62
C VAL A 122 0.47 7.57 7.74
N ILE A 123 0.87 8.45 6.84
CA ILE A 123 0.30 9.78 6.64
C ILE A 123 -0.24 9.84 5.22
N GLU A 124 -1.49 10.23 5.08
CA GLU A 124 -2.17 10.33 3.80
C GLU A 124 -2.86 11.68 3.70
N SER A 125 -2.90 12.23 2.49
CA SER A 125 -3.64 13.45 2.17
C SER A 125 -4.46 13.20 0.92
N ILE A 126 -5.71 13.65 0.95
CA ILE A 126 -6.65 13.55 -0.17
C ILE A 126 -7.06 14.97 -0.58
N GLN A 127 -6.97 15.29 -1.86
CA GLN A 127 -7.27 16.62 -2.38
C GLN A 127 -8.20 16.48 -3.59
N LYS A 128 -9.23 17.35 -3.67
CA LYS A 128 -10.10 17.38 -4.84
C LYS A 128 -9.34 18.02 -6.00
N GLU A 129 -9.43 17.41 -7.19
CA GLU A 129 -8.78 17.87 -8.43
C GLU A 129 -9.15 19.33 -8.78
N VAL A 130 -10.32 19.78 -8.35
CA VAL A 130 -10.83 21.15 -8.49
C VAL A 130 -11.06 21.73 -7.09
N SER A 131 -10.16 22.63 -6.67
CA SER A 131 -10.07 23.47 -5.46
C SER A 131 -11.23 23.52 -4.45
N ILE A 132 -11.69 22.38 -3.93
CA ILE A 132 -12.45 22.32 -2.68
C ILE A 132 -11.69 21.36 -1.79
N LYS A 133 -10.90 21.93 -0.87
CA LYS A 133 -10.16 21.17 0.14
C LYS A 133 -11.11 20.25 0.89
N MET A 134 -11.04 18.97 0.57
CA MET A 134 -11.35 17.95 1.56
C MET A 134 -10.07 17.83 2.38
N ASP A 135 -9.91 18.59 3.45
CA ASP A 135 -8.70 18.53 4.30
C ASP A 135 -8.74 17.25 5.17
N ASN A 136 -8.82 16.09 4.51
CA ASN A 136 -8.82 14.77 5.13
C ASN A 136 -7.40 14.23 5.09
N ASN A 137 -6.67 14.51 6.16
CA ASN A 137 -5.35 13.98 6.39
C ASN A 137 -5.47 12.76 7.33
N PHE A 138 -5.34 11.55 6.79
CA PHE A 138 -5.29 10.33 7.61
C PHE A 138 -3.90 10.21 8.23
N LYS A 139 -3.85 9.90 9.52
CA LYS A 139 -2.61 9.71 10.27
C LYS A 139 -2.81 8.56 11.24
N GLY A 140 -2.23 7.40 10.93
CA GLY A 140 -2.59 6.20 11.68
C GLY A 140 -1.50 5.14 11.71
N ILE A 141 -1.77 4.14 12.55
CA ILE A 141 -0.97 2.93 12.64
C ILE A 141 -1.30 2.04 11.44
N TYR A 142 -0.27 1.51 10.83
CA TYR A 142 -0.30 0.44 9.85
C TYR A 142 0.08 -0.85 10.57
N ILE A 143 -0.71 -1.90 10.39
CA ILE A 143 -0.35 -3.26 10.79
C ILE A 143 -0.56 -4.16 9.57
N GLY A 144 0.50 -4.78 9.07
CA GLY A 144 0.41 -5.60 7.88
C GLY A 144 1.57 -6.55 7.71
N ALA A 145 1.34 -7.62 6.97
CA ALA A 145 2.36 -8.57 6.60
C ALA A 145 2.60 -8.49 5.09
N ALA A 146 3.85 -8.61 4.68
CA ALA A 146 4.23 -8.79 3.29
C ALA A 146 4.75 -10.22 3.11
N LEU A 147 4.21 -10.92 2.12
CA LEU A 147 4.61 -12.26 1.75
C LEU A 147 5.43 -12.20 0.45
N PRO A 148 6.58 -12.90 0.36
CA PRO A 148 7.26 -13.10 -0.91
C PRO A 148 6.33 -13.81 -1.89
N ILE A 149 6.26 -13.33 -3.13
CA ILE A 149 5.52 -14.02 -4.21
C ILE A 149 6.50 -14.80 -5.10
N ILE A 150 7.63 -14.19 -5.43
CA ILE A 150 8.62 -14.68 -6.41
C ILE A 150 10.00 -14.30 -5.87
N GLY A 151 10.96 -15.23 -5.94
CA GLY A 151 12.33 -15.03 -5.45
C GLY A 151 12.45 -15.02 -3.93
N ASN A 152 13.67 -15.19 -3.42
CA ASN A 152 13.92 -15.29 -1.99
C ASN A 152 13.83 -13.95 -1.24
N HIS A 153 13.45 -12.83 -1.83
CA HIS A 153 13.70 -11.46 -1.30
C HIS A 153 13.01 -11.03 0.03
N PHE A 154 12.58 -11.96 0.88
CA PHE A 154 12.43 -11.75 2.34
C PHE A 154 13.42 -12.58 3.19
N PHE A 155 14.33 -13.32 2.54
CA PHE A 155 15.35 -14.16 3.12
C PHE A 155 16.63 -14.05 2.25
N PRO A 156 17.80 -13.79 2.85
CA PRO A 156 19.07 -13.84 2.12
C PRO A 156 19.31 -15.18 1.42
#